data_AF-X0ZM98-F1
#
_entry.id   AF-X0ZM98-F1
#
_cell.length_a   1.000
_cell.length_b   1.000
_cell.length_c   1.000
_cell.angle_alpha   90.00
_cell.angle_beta   90.00
_cell.angle_gamma   90.00
#
_symmetry.space_group_name_H-M   'P 1'
#
loop_
_entity.id
_entity.type
_entity.pdbx_description
1 polymer ?
#
loop_
_entity_poly.entity_id
_entity_poly.type
_entity_poly.pdbx_seq_one_letter_code
_entity_poly.pdbx_strand_id
1 'polypeptide(L)'
;WEPPVPLSLVEVLQAGNMSPRLAAMFWLAMERGASLIVAAQPPSAGKTATLTALLSLTPPETVAYFTRGIGETFSLPPRTDAHPTYILVNEMSQDLPVYTWDAQARRVFELMAEGYSLATTVHADTVDEVLSILQEEIGVPREHIAKLT
;
A
#
# COMPACT_ATOMS: atom_id res chain seq x y z
N TRP A 1 0.40 -25.06 11.81
CA TRP A 1 -0.19 -24.10 10.85
C TRP A 1 0.95 -23.59 10.01
N GLU A 2 0.88 -23.80 8.70
CA GLU A 2 1.90 -23.36 7.75
C GLU A 2 1.36 -22.12 7.05
N PRO A 3 2.10 -20.99 7.06
CA PRO A 3 1.61 -19.78 6.43
C PRO A 3 1.49 -20.01 4.90
N PRO A 4 0.44 -19.47 4.26
CA PRO A 4 0.28 -19.61 2.83
C PRO A 4 1.46 -18.97 2.08
N VAL A 5 1.90 -19.63 1.01
CA VAL A 5 2.88 -19.04 0.09
C VAL A 5 2.21 -17.90 -0.67
N PRO A 6 2.77 -16.67 -0.64
CA PRO A 6 2.20 -15.57 -1.41
C PRO A 6 2.25 -15.85 -2.91
N LEU A 7 1.20 -15.41 -3.62
CA LEU A 7 1.13 -15.50 -5.07
C LEU A 7 2.26 -14.66 -5.70
N SER A 8 3.00 -15.23 -6.63
CA SER A 8 4.04 -14.53 -7.37
C SER A 8 3.45 -13.64 -8.47
N LEU A 9 4.19 -12.61 -8.89
CA LEU A 9 3.78 -11.78 -10.04
C LEU A 9 3.63 -12.61 -11.32
N VAL A 10 4.45 -13.64 -11.51
CA VAL A 10 4.36 -14.54 -12.68
C VAL A 10 3.02 -15.27 -12.70
N GLU A 11 2.57 -15.77 -11.54
CA GLU A 11 1.27 -16.44 -11.43
C GLU A 11 0.11 -15.46 -11.68
N VAL A 12 0.20 -14.21 -11.19
CA VAL A 12 -0.79 -13.15 -11.49
C VAL A 12 -0.90 -12.90 -13.00
N LEU A 13 0.24 -12.85 -13.70
CA LEU A 13 0.29 -12.66 -15.15
C LEU A 13 -0.28 -13.87 -15.90
N GLN A 14 0.07 -15.08 -15.49
CA GLN A 14 -0.42 -16.33 -16.10
C GLN A 14 -1.92 -16.54 -15.91
N ALA A 15 -2.46 -16.14 -14.74
CA ALA A 15 -3.88 -16.19 -14.45
C ALA A 15 -4.69 -15.14 -15.24
N GLY A 16 -4.02 -14.18 -15.90
CA GLY A 16 -4.67 -13.13 -16.70
C GLY A 16 -5.26 -11.98 -15.87
N ASN A 17 -5.00 -11.95 -14.56
CA ASN A 17 -5.44 -10.86 -13.67
C ASN A 17 -4.71 -9.54 -13.94
N MET A 18 -3.52 -9.60 -14.56
CA MET A 18 -2.74 -8.42 -14.95
C MET A 18 -2.05 -8.68 -16.29
N SER A 19 -2.02 -7.67 -17.16
CA SER A 19 -1.26 -7.76 -18.41
C SER A 19 0.24 -7.51 -18.16
N PRO A 20 1.15 -8.12 -18.95
CA PRO A 20 2.58 -7.84 -18.85
C PRO A 20 2.93 -6.35 -19.03
N ARG A 21 2.16 -5.63 -19.87
CA ARG A 21 2.34 -4.18 -20.07
C ARG A 21 2.05 -3.40 -18.79
N LEU A 22 0.98 -3.77 -18.08
CA LEU A 22 0.62 -3.11 -16.83
C LEU A 22 1.64 -3.45 -15.72
N ALA A 23 2.10 -4.70 -15.64
CA ALA A 23 3.17 -5.09 -14.72
C ALA A 23 4.48 -4.33 -14.99
N ALA A 24 4.85 -4.12 -16.25
CA ALA A 24 6.02 -3.32 -16.61
C ALA A 24 5.88 -1.84 -16.19
N MET A 25 4.68 -1.26 -16.30
CA MET A 25 4.40 0.09 -15.81
C MET A 25 4.56 0.16 -14.30
N PHE A 26 3.98 -0.79 -13.56
CA PHE A 26 4.16 -0.88 -12.10
C PHE A 26 5.62 -1.05 -11.73
N TRP A 27 6.38 -1.87 -12.46
CA TRP A 27 7.80 -2.06 -12.18
C TRP A 27 8.56 -0.73 -12.25
N LEU A 28 8.43 0.02 -13.35
CA LEU A 28 9.10 1.31 -13.50
C LEU A 28 8.72 2.32 -12.40
N ALA A 29 7.47 2.29 -11.94
CA ALA A 29 6.99 3.14 -10.87
C ALA A 29 7.56 2.72 -9.50
N MET A 30 7.53 1.42 -9.19
CA MET A 30 7.96 0.87 -7.90
C MET A 30 9.48 0.87 -7.73
N GLU A 31 10.23 0.74 -8.83
CA GLU A 31 11.69 0.96 -8.84
C GLU A 31 12.05 2.38 -8.35
N ARG A 32 11.14 3.35 -8.53
CA ARG A 32 11.30 4.75 -8.09
C ARG A 32 10.61 5.06 -6.76
N GLY A 33 10.11 4.04 -6.04
CA GLY A 33 9.44 4.22 -4.76
C GLY A 33 8.02 4.80 -4.86
N ALA A 34 7.32 4.64 -5.99
CA ALA A 34 5.93 5.07 -6.12
C ALA A 34 5.05 4.38 -5.06
N SER A 35 4.20 5.16 -4.39
CA SER A 35 3.22 4.62 -3.46
C SER A 35 2.07 3.95 -4.20
N LEU A 36 1.47 2.93 -3.59
CA LEU A 36 0.47 2.07 -4.23
C LEU A 36 -0.72 1.81 -3.30
N ILE A 37 -1.92 1.98 -3.84
CA ILE A 37 -3.18 1.57 -3.20
C ILE A 37 -3.85 0.54 -4.13
N VAL A 38 -4.14 -0.65 -3.60
CA VAL A 38 -4.93 -1.67 -4.31
C VAL A 38 -6.35 -1.67 -3.76
N ALA A 39 -7.32 -1.31 -4.60
CA ALA A 39 -8.72 -1.18 -4.22
C ALA A 39 -9.61 -2.24 -4.89
N ALA A 40 -10.61 -2.71 -4.15
CA ALA A 40 -11.73 -3.54 -4.61
C ALA A 40 -12.78 -3.62 -3.48
N GLN A 41 -14.07 -3.51 -3.81
CA GLN A 41 -15.13 -3.55 -2.80
C GLN A 41 -15.27 -4.90 -2.09
N PRO A 42 -15.27 -6.05 -2.78
CA PRO A 42 -15.47 -7.32 -2.10
C PRO A 42 -14.28 -7.69 -1.19
N PRO A 43 -14.55 -8.17 0.05
CA PRO A 43 -13.56 -8.96 0.78
C PRO A 43 -13.09 -10.13 -0.07
N SER A 44 -11.81 -10.52 0.08
CA SER A 44 -11.22 -11.64 -0.66
C SER A 44 -11.15 -11.48 -2.19
N ALA A 45 -11.30 -10.25 -2.72
CA ALA A 45 -11.12 -9.95 -4.16
C ALA A 45 -9.65 -10.07 -4.65
N GLY A 46 -8.72 -10.44 -3.77
CA GLY A 46 -7.29 -10.57 -4.10
C GLY A 46 -6.47 -9.29 -3.96
N LYS A 47 -6.96 -8.27 -3.24
CA LYS A 47 -6.23 -7.01 -3.01
C LYS A 47 -4.84 -7.24 -2.40
N THR A 48 -4.79 -7.93 -1.27
CA THR A 48 -3.54 -8.23 -0.56
C THR A 48 -2.62 -9.11 -1.41
N ALA A 49 -3.17 -10.12 -2.10
CA ALA A 49 -2.38 -10.97 -3.00
C ALA A 49 -1.75 -10.16 -4.15
N THR A 50 -2.50 -9.25 -4.75
CA THR A 50 -2.02 -8.36 -5.82
C THR A 50 -0.98 -7.38 -5.29
N LEU A 51 -1.21 -6.78 -4.12
CA LEU A 51 -0.27 -5.86 -3.47
C LEU A 51 1.05 -6.57 -3.17
N THR A 52 1.00 -7.78 -2.58
CA THR A 52 2.18 -8.58 -2.27
C THR A 52 2.95 -9.00 -3.52
N ALA A 53 2.25 -9.39 -4.59
CA ALA A 53 2.88 -9.71 -5.87
C ALA A 53 3.59 -8.49 -6.47
N LEU A 54 2.97 -7.31 -6.42
CA LEU A 54 3.56 -6.06 -6.91
C LEU A 54 4.77 -5.60 -6.08
N LEU A 55 4.76 -5.81 -4.75
CA LEU A 55 5.91 -5.49 -3.89
C LEU A 55 7.19 -6.24 -4.29
N SER A 56 7.10 -7.36 -5.02
CA SER A 56 8.30 -8.02 -5.58
C SER A 56 9.04 -7.19 -6.65
N LEU A 57 8.44 -6.09 -7.13
CA LEU A 57 9.03 -5.18 -8.11
C LEU A 57 9.84 -4.04 -7.49
N THR A 58 9.84 -3.89 -6.16
CA THR A 58 10.69 -2.89 -5.50
C THR A 58 12.17 -3.29 -5.56
N PRO A 59 13.12 -2.34 -5.44
CA PRO A 59 14.54 -2.67 -5.33
C PRO A 59 14.82 -3.72 -4.22
N PRO A 60 15.80 -4.61 -4.38
CA PRO A 60 16.05 -5.72 -3.44
C PRO A 60 16.46 -5.26 -2.03
N GLU A 61 17.04 -4.06 -1.92
CA GLU A 61 17.37 -3.37 -0.66
C GLU A 61 16.15 -2.74 0.05
N THR A 62 14.96 -2.82 -0.54
CA THR A 62 13.75 -2.21 0.02
C THR A 62 13.38 -2.84 1.35
N VAL A 63 13.17 -1.99 2.35
CA VAL A 63 12.69 -2.40 3.67
C VAL A 63 11.17 -2.32 3.71
N ALA A 64 10.52 -3.44 4.02
CA ALA A 64 9.09 -3.49 4.30
C ALA A 64 8.83 -3.28 5.79
N TYR A 65 8.19 -2.15 6.15
CA TYR A 65 7.75 -1.85 7.51
C TYR A 65 6.26 -2.17 7.68
N PHE A 66 5.92 -3.21 8.44
CA PHE A 66 4.53 -3.60 8.68
C PHE A 66 3.94 -2.85 9.86
N THR A 67 2.84 -2.13 9.62
CA THR A 67 2.11 -1.41 10.66
C THR A 67 1.31 -2.35 11.58
N ARG A 68 0.97 -1.87 12.78
CA ARG A 68 0.26 -2.59 13.84
C ARG A 68 -1.13 -2.01 14.17
N GLY A 69 -1.77 -1.35 13.19
CA GLY A 69 -3.08 -0.71 13.36
C GLY A 69 -3.06 0.37 14.45
N ILE A 70 -4.02 0.33 15.37
CA ILE A 70 -4.13 1.33 16.46
C ILE A 70 -2.89 1.36 17.36
N GLY A 71 -2.21 0.22 17.56
CA GLY A 71 -1.02 0.11 18.40
C GLY A 71 0.28 0.56 17.73
N GLU A 72 0.21 1.19 16.56
CA GLU A 72 1.36 1.63 15.79
C GLU A 72 2.12 2.78 16.47
N THR A 73 3.45 2.68 16.50
CA THR A 73 4.35 3.69 17.09
C THR A 73 5.24 4.38 16.06
N PHE A 74 5.20 3.94 14.80
CA PHE A 74 6.00 4.40 13.67
C PHE A 74 7.49 4.45 13.97
N SER A 75 8.02 3.39 14.61
CA SER A 75 9.44 3.23 14.89
C SER A 75 10.19 2.77 13.64
N LEU A 76 10.10 3.60 12.60
CA LEU A 76 10.66 3.36 11.27
C LEU A 76 12.18 3.49 11.29
N PRO A 77 12.90 2.72 10.46
CA PRO A 77 14.32 2.98 10.23
C PRO A 77 14.49 4.38 9.61
N PRO A 78 15.57 5.11 9.95
CA PRO A 78 15.86 6.39 9.30
C PRO A 78 15.91 6.24 7.78
N ARG A 79 15.32 7.20 7.07
CA ARG A 79 15.32 7.20 5.61
C ARG A 79 16.75 7.28 5.07
N THR A 80 17.08 6.38 4.16
CA THR A 80 18.26 6.53 3.30
C THR A 80 17.90 6.11 1.87
N ASP A 81 18.62 6.67 0.90
CA ASP A 81 18.42 6.34 -0.51
C ASP A 81 19.00 4.95 -0.85
N ALA A 82 19.87 4.40 0.01
CA ALA A 82 20.47 3.08 -0.16
C ALA A 82 19.55 1.94 0.29
N HIS A 83 18.49 2.24 1.04
CA HIS A 83 17.49 1.27 1.48
C HIS A 83 16.11 1.95 1.59
N PRO A 84 15.41 2.14 0.46
CA PRO A 84 14.08 2.74 0.46
C PRO A 84 13.14 1.92 1.36
N THR A 85 12.22 2.59 2.04
CA THR A 85 11.33 1.95 3.00
C THR A 85 9.88 2.11 2.58
N TYR A 86 9.18 0.98 2.44
CA TYR A 86 7.74 0.92 2.24
C TYR A 86 7.03 0.70 3.56
N ILE A 87 6.14 1.61 3.91
CA ILE A 87 5.16 1.45 4.98
C ILE A 87 4.03 0.58 4.43
N LEU A 88 3.87 -0.60 5.01
CA LEU A 88 2.84 -1.57 4.66
C LEU A 88 1.69 -1.45 5.65
N VAL A 89 0.60 -0.88 5.15
CA VAL A 89 -0.67 -0.80 5.85
C VAL A 89 -1.57 -1.89 5.29
N ASN A 90 -1.95 -2.86 6.12
CA ASN A 90 -2.75 -4.00 5.64
C ASN A 90 -4.03 -3.53 4.95
N GLU A 91 -4.75 -2.61 5.60
CA GLU A 91 -5.97 -2.01 5.08
C GLU A 91 -6.20 -0.65 5.75
N MET A 92 -6.62 0.34 4.96
CA MET A 92 -7.10 1.61 5.48
C MET A 92 -8.62 1.59 5.55
N SER A 93 -9.13 1.37 6.77
CA SER A 93 -10.55 1.32 7.12
C SER A 93 -10.69 1.48 8.64
N GLN A 94 -11.87 1.89 9.09
CA GLN A 94 -12.28 1.97 10.50
C GLN A 94 -12.94 0.68 11.02
N ASP A 95 -13.07 -0.35 10.19
CA ASP A 95 -13.86 -1.56 10.51
C ASP A 95 -13.26 -2.42 11.62
N LEU A 96 -11.93 -2.45 11.77
CA LEU A 96 -11.23 -3.31 12.72
C LEU A 96 -10.06 -2.58 13.42
N PRO A 97 -9.74 -2.91 14.69
CA PRO A 97 -8.61 -2.30 15.41
C PRO A 97 -7.22 -2.52 14.80
N VAL A 98 -7.07 -3.58 13.98
CA VAL A 98 -5.83 -3.90 13.28
C VAL A 98 -5.64 -3.06 12.01
N TYR A 99 -6.68 -2.34 11.58
CA TYR A 99 -6.63 -1.46 10.43
C TYR A 99 -6.19 -0.05 10.83
N THR A 100 -5.82 0.74 9.82
CA THR A 100 -5.20 2.05 10.01
C THR A 100 -6.18 3.14 9.58
N TRP A 101 -6.53 4.02 10.52
CA TRP A 101 -7.49 5.10 10.33
C TRP A 101 -7.13 6.30 11.22
N ASP A 102 -7.84 7.42 11.02
CA ASP A 102 -7.70 8.67 11.78
C ASP A 102 -6.23 9.09 11.99
N ALA A 103 -5.78 9.27 13.24
CA ALA A 103 -4.44 9.77 13.55
C ALA A 103 -3.31 8.91 12.97
N GLN A 104 -3.47 7.58 12.94
CA GLN A 104 -2.44 6.69 12.40
C GLN A 104 -2.36 6.77 10.89
N ALA A 105 -3.49 6.87 10.21
CA ALA A 105 -3.49 7.09 8.77
C ALA A 105 -2.90 8.45 8.42
N ARG A 106 -3.28 9.53 9.11
CA ARG A 106 -2.66 10.86 8.92
C ARG A 106 -1.15 10.79 9.07
N ARG A 107 -0.65 10.09 10.07
CA ARG A 107 0.79 9.92 10.29
C ARG A 107 1.49 9.19 9.15
N VAL A 108 0.86 8.16 8.56
CA VAL A 108 1.38 7.49 7.35
C VAL A 108 1.54 8.49 6.21
N PHE A 109 0.55 9.34 5.97
CA PHE A 109 0.60 10.34 4.91
C PHE A 109 1.62 11.46 5.16
N GLU A 110 1.85 11.85 6.42
CA GLU A 110 2.96 12.74 6.79
C GLU A 110 4.32 12.10 6.49
N LEU A 111 4.49 10.82 6.83
CA LEU A 111 5.71 10.07 6.53
C LEU A 111 5.93 9.96 5.01
N MET A 112 4.87 9.83 4.21
CA MET A 112 5.01 9.91 2.75
C MET A 112 5.58 11.26 2.30
N ALA A 113 5.17 12.37 2.91
CA ALA A 113 5.75 13.68 2.66
C ALA A 113 7.23 13.79 3.11
N GLU A 114 7.65 12.97 4.08
CA GLU A 114 9.04 12.82 4.51
C GLU A 114 9.86 11.89 3.58
N GLY A 115 9.26 11.30 2.55
CA GLY A 115 9.93 10.49 1.52
C GLY A 115 9.86 8.98 1.73
N TYR A 116 9.02 8.49 2.64
CA TYR A 116 8.69 7.06 2.73
C TYR A 116 7.65 6.69 1.66
N SER A 117 7.65 5.44 1.20
CA SER A 117 6.64 4.94 0.27
C SER A 117 5.52 4.22 1.02
N LEU A 118 4.29 4.26 0.51
CA LEU A 118 3.15 3.54 1.06
C LEU A 118 2.74 2.40 0.13
N ALA A 119 2.41 1.25 0.70
CA ALA A 119 1.66 0.20 0.04
C ALA A 119 0.48 -0.23 0.92
N THR A 120 -0.74 -0.14 0.41
CA THR A 120 -1.94 -0.47 1.18
C THR A 120 -3.10 -0.99 0.33
N THR A 121 -4.16 -1.44 1.01
CA THR A 121 -5.43 -1.83 0.40
C THR A 121 -6.59 -1.01 0.95
N VAL A 122 -7.62 -0.82 0.13
CA VAL A 122 -8.85 -0.09 0.47
C VAL A 122 -10.05 -0.83 -0.10
N HIS A 123 -11.18 -0.81 0.60
CA HIS A 123 -12.46 -1.27 0.07
C HIS A 123 -13.12 -0.15 -0.72
N ALA A 124 -12.98 -0.20 -2.05
CA ALA A 124 -13.57 0.75 -2.99
C ALA A 124 -13.58 0.13 -4.40
N ASP A 125 -14.56 0.50 -5.22
CA ASP A 125 -14.65 0.09 -6.63
C ASP A 125 -14.20 1.16 -7.61
N THR A 126 -14.04 2.41 -7.15
CA THR A 126 -13.62 3.53 -8.00
C THR A 126 -12.52 4.38 -7.35
N VAL A 127 -11.76 5.10 -8.18
CA VAL A 127 -10.77 6.07 -7.69
C VAL A 127 -11.45 7.17 -6.87
N ASP A 128 -12.62 7.65 -7.31
CA ASP A 128 -13.37 8.68 -6.58
C ASP A 128 -13.79 8.19 -5.18
N GLU A 129 -14.21 6.94 -5.05
CA GLU A 129 -14.52 6.32 -3.76
C GLU A 129 -13.28 6.18 -2.88
N VAL A 130 -12.13 5.75 -3.43
CA VAL A 130 -10.85 5.76 -2.68
C VAL A 130 -10.55 7.17 -2.15
N LEU A 131 -10.67 8.19 -2.99
CA LEU A 131 -10.40 9.57 -2.60
C LEU A 131 -11.39 10.09 -1.54
N SER A 132 -12.65 9.67 -1.62
CA SER A 132 -13.70 9.97 -0.63
C SER A 132 -13.37 9.33 0.72
N ILE A 133 -13.06 8.04 0.73
CA ILE A 133 -12.71 7.30 1.95
C ILE A 133 -11.47 7.91 2.62
N LEU A 134 -10.42 8.22 1.84
CA LEU A 134 -9.21 8.86 2.36
C LEU A 134 -9.52 10.22 3.03
N GLN A 135 -10.40 11.03 2.44
CA GLN A 135 -10.70 12.37 2.97
C GLN A 135 -11.72 12.36 4.10
N GLU A 136 -12.83 11.67 3.91
CA GLU A 136 -14.04 11.80 4.74
C GLU A 136 -14.06 10.81 5.89
N GLU A 137 -13.61 9.57 5.65
CA GLU A 137 -13.65 8.52 6.67
C GLU A 137 -12.32 8.40 7.43
N ILE A 138 -11.22 8.40 6.70
CA ILE A 138 -9.88 8.27 7.28
C ILE A 138 -9.37 9.63 7.78
N GLY A 139 -9.84 10.73 7.20
CA GLY A 139 -9.50 12.08 7.62
C GLY A 139 -8.11 12.56 7.16
N VAL A 140 -7.63 12.09 6.01
CA VAL A 140 -6.37 12.52 5.41
C VAL A 140 -6.53 13.90 4.78
N PRO A 141 -5.68 14.88 5.13
CA PRO A 141 -5.73 16.20 4.50
C PRO A 141 -5.52 16.11 2.98
N ARG A 142 -6.31 16.89 2.23
CA ARG A 142 -6.27 16.90 0.75
C ARG A 142 -4.88 17.21 0.18
N GLU A 143 -4.09 18.03 0.88
CA GLU A 143 -2.71 18.35 0.51
C GLU A 143 -1.77 17.13 0.51
N HIS A 144 -2.05 16.12 1.34
CA HIS A 144 -1.28 14.87 1.36
C HIS A 144 -1.75 13.91 0.27
N ILE A 145 -3.04 13.91 -0.05
CA ILE A 145 -3.61 13.08 -1.13
C ILE A 145 -3.12 13.56 -2.50
N ALA A 146 -2.94 14.86 -2.70
CA ALA A 146 -2.39 15.41 -3.94
C ALA A 146 -0.97 14.90 -4.27
N LYS A 147 -0.26 14.30 -3.30
CA LYS A 147 1.05 13.67 -3.52
C LYS A 147 0.96 12.20 -3.95
N LEU A 148 -0.24 11.63 -4.02
CA LEU A 148 -0.49 10.29 -4.59
C LEU A 148 -0.61 10.32 -6.13
N THR A 149 -0.87 11.49 -6.72
CA THR A 149 -1.13 11.71 -8.16
C THR A 149 -0.01 12.51 -8.81
#